data_AF-A0A2A2YCL9-F1
#
_entry.id   AF-A0A2A2YCL9-F1
#
_cell.length_a   1.000
_cell.length_b   1.000
_cell.length_c   1.000
_cell.angle_alpha   90.00
_cell.angle_beta   90.00
_cell.angle_gamma   90.00
#
_symmetry.space_group_name_H-M   'P 1'
#
loop_
_entity.id
_entity.type
_entity.pdbx_description
1 polymer ?
#
loop_
_entity_poly.entity_id
_entity_poly.type
_entity_poly.pdbx_seq_one_letter_code
_entity_poly.pdbx_strand_id
1 'polypeptide(L)'
;MSKPVQVFVLLGQSNMVGLGKVAGGDVSLENVVKNKSQYSYLVEEDGSWHERKDVRFVQYMQGKGMLKNEWMKVTGRTMGPEYGLGHPLGNAIEAPVMVIKSCIGNRSLGWDLLPPGSEPYEHGGKTQPGYRGTPGNPKGNGDKVEGEWYAGKQYDDDVEDAKKALADLGKHYPEAKKYEVAGFFFWQGEKDCGNAAHAEKYEENLVRFIQQLRKDFEAPNAKFVMGTLGESKKGCGGNGEKVFDAQMAVDGKSGKYPEFKGHVATVFTNPMAQGGSGNGHYGGKAEVYMDVGEAMGKAMIELLK
;
A
#
# COMPACT_ATOMS: atom_id res chain seq x y z
N MET A 1 -15.01 -1.88 24.47
CA MET A 1 -14.81 -0.63 23.68
C MET A 1 -16.13 -0.09 23.14
N SER A 2 -16.34 1.25 23.15
CA SER A 2 -17.57 1.91 22.67
C SER A 2 -17.52 2.32 21.18
N LYS A 3 -16.33 2.61 20.64
CA LYS A 3 -16.12 2.98 19.23
C LYS A 3 -15.72 1.76 18.37
N PRO A 4 -16.16 1.67 17.10
CA PRO A 4 -15.65 0.68 16.15
C PRO A 4 -14.14 0.83 15.92
N VAL A 5 -13.45 -0.29 15.69
CA VAL A 5 -12.03 -0.27 15.30
C VAL A 5 -11.89 0.36 13.91
N GLN A 6 -11.02 1.35 13.75
CA GLN A 6 -10.75 2.00 12.47
C GLN A 6 -9.65 1.22 11.75
N VAL A 7 -9.97 0.66 10.59
CA VAL A 7 -9.09 -0.24 9.84
C VAL A 7 -8.49 0.47 8.64
N PHE A 8 -7.19 0.31 8.48
CA PHE A 8 -6.43 0.77 7.31
C PHE A 8 -5.72 -0.40 6.64
N VAL A 9 -5.92 -0.57 5.34
CA VAL A 9 -5.32 -1.68 4.58
C VAL A 9 -4.17 -1.16 3.70
N LEU A 10 -2.98 -1.72 3.89
CA LEU A 10 -1.76 -1.41 3.17
C LEU A 10 -1.55 -2.44 2.06
N LEU A 11 -1.60 -1.97 0.83
CA LEU A 11 -1.47 -2.74 -0.40
C LEU A 11 -0.32 -2.19 -1.25
N GLY A 12 0.20 -3.01 -2.16
CA GLY A 12 1.20 -2.55 -3.12
C GLY A 12 2.21 -3.64 -3.46
N GLN A 13 3.49 -3.26 -3.57
CA GLN A 13 4.57 -4.19 -3.86
C GLN A 13 5.73 -4.08 -2.86
N SER A 14 6.98 -4.34 -3.28
CA SER A 14 8.12 -4.51 -2.38
C SER A 14 8.43 -3.31 -1.49
N ASN A 15 8.14 -2.08 -1.95
CA ASN A 15 8.31 -0.88 -1.12
C ASN A 15 7.24 -0.76 -0.02
N MET A 16 6.00 -1.23 -0.28
CA MET A 16 4.99 -1.38 0.78
C MET A 16 5.33 -2.53 1.74
N VAL A 17 5.81 -3.66 1.21
CA VAL A 17 6.30 -4.79 2.03
C VAL A 17 7.36 -4.29 3.00
N GLY A 18 8.39 -3.61 2.46
CA GLY A 18 9.39 -2.90 3.22
C GLY A 18 10.76 -3.55 3.22
N LEU A 19 11.73 -2.93 2.54
CA LEU A 19 13.14 -3.29 2.57
C LEU A 19 14.03 -2.22 3.22
N GLY A 20 13.45 -1.24 3.92
CA GLY A 20 14.20 -0.30 4.76
C GLY A 20 14.89 -1.06 5.89
N LYS A 21 16.17 -0.80 6.16
CA LYS A 21 16.91 -1.55 7.18
C LYS A 21 16.53 -1.07 8.58
N VAL A 22 16.16 -1.98 9.48
CA VAL A 22 15.89 -1.62 10.88
C VAL A 22 17.20 -1.35 11.62
N ALA A 23 18.18 -2.25 11.48
CA ALA A 23 19.45 -2.21 12.20
C ALA A 23 20.66 -2.16 11.26
N GLY A 24 21.82 -1.79 11.81
CA GLY A 24 23.11 -1.77 11.10
C GLY A 24 23.60 -0.36 10.74
N GLY A 25 24.33 -0.24 9.63
CA GLY A 25 25.03 0.99 9.23
C GLY A 25 24.13 2.20 8.92
N ASP A 26 24.71 3.24 8.33
CA ASP A 26 24.16 4.61 8.28
C ASP A 26 22.73 4.78 7.77
N VAL A 27 22.26 3.83 6.96
CA VAL A 27 20.93 3.83 6.34
C VAL A 27 19.84 3.22 7.22
N SER A 28 20.19 2.67 8.39
CA SER A 28 19.29 1.94 9.27
C SER A 28 18.43 2.85 10.14
N LEU A 29 17.25 2.37 10.55
CA LEU A 29 16.37 3.10 11.46
C LEU A 29 17.02 3.36 12.82
N GLU A 30 17.77 2.39 13.36
CA GLU A 30 18.54 2.56 14.60
C GLU A 30 19.52 3.74 14.53
N ASN A 31 20.27 3.85 13.43
CA ASN A 31 21.21 4.95 13.23
C ASN A 31 20.49 6.30 13.14
N VAL A 32 19.37 6.32 12.41
CA VAL A 32 18.59 7.54 12.18
C VAL A 32 17.98 8.06 13.49
N VAL A 33 17.43 7.17 14.30
CA VAL A 33 16.85 7.56 15.60
C VAL A 33 17.93 7.99 16.58
N LYS A 34 19.01 7.20 16.73
CA LYS A 34 20.03 7.46 17.76
C LYS A 34 20.97 8.60 17.41
N ASN A 35 21.46 8.66 16.17
CA ASN A 35 22.54 9.56 15.78
C ASN A 35 22.06 10.81 15.04
N LYS A 36 20.89 10.76 14.40
CA LYS A 36 20.28 11.95 13.76
C LYS A 36 19.12 12.54 14.55
N SER A 37 18.72 11.90 15.66
CA SER A 37 17.61 12.33 16.53
C SER A 37 16.28 12.53 15.80
N GLN A 38 16.06 11.77 14.71
CA GLN A 38 14.79 11.77 13.97
C GLN A 38 13.88 10.65 14.47
N TYR A 39 12.57 10.82 14.31
CA TYR A 39 11.56 9.83 14.72
C TYR A 39 11.72 9.36 16.19
N SER A 40 12.07 10.28 17.09
CA SER A 40 12.30 9.97 18.51
C SER A 40 11.08 9.37 19.22
N TYR A 41 9.87 9.58 18.67
CA TYR A 41 8.63 8.96 19.13
C TYR A 41 8.59 7.43 18.95
N LEU A 42 9.57 6.84 18.26
CA LEU A 42 9.70 5.39 18.11
C LEU A 42 10.45 4.73 19.28
N VAL A 43 11.09 5.48 20.15
CA VAL A 43 11.91 4.94 21.26
C VAL A 43 11.47 5.46 22.61
N GLU A 44 11.65 4.62 23.62
CA GLU A 44 11.54 4.98 25.03
C GLU A 44 12.80 5.72 25.51
N GLU A 45 12.78 6.26 26.73
CA GLU A 45 13.94 6.93 27.36
C GLU A 45 15.17 6.03 27.47
N ASP A 46 14.98 4.72 27.62
CA ASP A 46 16.07 3.73 27.68
C ASP A 46 16.62 3.32 26.30
N GLY A 47 16.06 3.90 25.23
CA GLY A 47 16.45 3.63 23.84
C GLY A 47 15.87 2.34 23.25
N SER A 48 15.00 1.64 23.97
CA SER A 48 14.23 0.51 23.44
C SER A 48 13.08 1.00 22.54
N TRP A 49 12.62 0.16 21.61
CA TRP A 49 11.50 0.52 20.73
C TRP A 49 10.20 0.64 21.52
N HIS A 50 9.53 1.79 21.39
CA HIS A 50 8.22 2.06 21.95
C HIS A 50 7.15 1.15 21.30
N GLU A 51 6.20 0.67 22.11
CA GLU A 51 5.09 -0.17 21.68
C GLU A 51 3.75 0.53 21.88
N ARG A 52 3.02 0.73 20.77
CA ARG A 52 1.71 1.37 20.72
C ARG A 52 0.59 0.39 21.07
N LYS A 53 -0.07 0.57 22.23
CA LYS A 53 -1.19 -0.27 22.70
C LYS A 53 -2.56 0.13 22.15
N ASP A 54 -2.61 1.17 21.34
CA ASP A 54 -3.77 1.72 20.66
C ASP A 54 -3.84 1.29 19.19
N VAL A 55 -2.70 0.86 18.61
CA VAL A 55 -2.59 0.47 17.20
C VAL A 55 -2.10 -0.96 17.03
N ARG A 56 -2.97 -1.81 16.48
CA ARG A 56 -2.63 -3.18 16.11
C ARG A 56 -2.07 -3.22 14.70
N PHE A 57 -1.00 -3.98 14.52
CA PHE A 57 -0.43 -4.28 13.22
C PHE A 57 -0.58 -5.76 12.89
N VAL A 58 -1.26 -6.04 11.77
CA VAL A 58 -1.43 -7.38 11.23
C VAL A 58 -0.82 -7.42 9.84
N GLN A 59 0.02 -8.42 9.57
CA GLN A 59 0.68 -8.56 8.28
C GLN A 59 0.41 -9.95 7.71
N TYR A 60 -0.03 -9.98 6.47
CA TYR A 60 -0.15 -11.16 5.64
C TYR A 60 0.78 -11.05 4.42
N MET A 61 1.17 -12.20 3.90
CA MET A 61 1.90 -12.30 2.65
C MET A 61 1.49 -13.55 1.91
N GLN A 62 1.17 -13.38 0.63
CA GLN A 62 0.86 -14.44 -0.31
C GLN A 62 1.90 -15.57 -0.26
N GLY A 63 1.43 -16.81 -0.12
CA GLY A 63 2.28 -18.01 0.01
C GLY A 63 2.91 -18.23 1.38
N LYS A 64 2.81 -17.27 2.33
CA LYS A 64 3.30 -17.42 3.72
C LYS A 64 2.20 -17.33 4.77
N GLY A 65 1.05 -16.75 4.45
CA GLY A 65 -0.03 -16.51 5.40
C GLY A 65 0.28 -15.36 6.36
N MET A 66 -0.24 -15.44 7.59
CA MET A 66 -0.05 -14.42 8.61
C MET A 66 1.40 -14.40 9.12
N LEU A 67 2.08 -13.27 8.98
CA LEU A 67 3.44 -13.05 9.43
C LEU A 67 3.51 -12.33 10.78
N LYS A 68 2.60 -11.38 11.01
CA LYS A 68 2.56 -10.57 12.23
C LYS A 68 1.14 -10.37 12.70
N ASN A 69 0.97 -10.34 14.01
CA ASN A 69 -0.24 -9.94 14.70
C ASN A 69 0.17 -9.42 16.09
N GLU A 70 0.56 -8.16 16.13
CA GLU A 70 1.20 -7.55 17.31
C GLU A 70 0.71 -6.11 17.51
N TRP A 71 0.98 -5.57 18.70
CA TRP A 71 0.89 -4.13 18.91
C TRP A 71 1.99 -3.45 18.10
N MET A 72 1.72 -2.26 17.58
CA MET A 72 2.66 -1.61 16.67
C MET A 72 3.95 -1.26 17.42
N LYS A 73 5.03 -1.94 17.02
CA LYS A 73 6.39 -1.80 17.54
C LYS A 73 7.36 -2.09 16.40
N VAL A 74 8.51 -1.41 16.38
CA VAL A 74 9.58 -1.75 15.44
C VAL A 74 10.08 -3.17 15.71
N THR A 75 9.92 -4.07 14.73
CA THR A 75 10.29 -5.48 14.82
C THR A 75 10.84 -6.00 13.49
N GLY A 76 11.71 -7.01 13.57
CA GLY A 76 12.29 -7.66 12.39
C GLY A 76 13.51 -6.95 11.83
N ARG A 77 13.97 -7.39 10.64
CA ARG A 77 15.20 -6.88 10.00
C ARG A 77 14.94 -5.74 9.02
N THR A 78 13.75 -5.71 8.44
CA THR A 78 13.34 -4.69 7.49
C THR A 78 11.98 -4.09 7.85
N MET A 79 11.74 -2.88 7.37
CA MET A 79 10.52 -2.11 7.57
C MET A 79 10.02 -1.52 6.24
N GLY A 80 8.70 -1.37 6.12
CA GLY A 80 8.04 -0.57 5.09
C GLY A 80 7.52 0.74 5.68
N PRO A 81 6.52 1.40 5.08
CA PRO A 81 6.02 2.66 5.60
C PRO A 81 5.13 2.52 6.86
N GLU A 82 4.91 1.32 7.39
CA GLU A 82 3.91 1.02 8.44
C GLU A 82 4.09 1.83 9.72
N TYR A 83 5.32 2.12 10.13
CA TYR A 83 5.58 2.89 11.35
C TYR A 83 5.30 4.38 11.12
N GLY A 84 5.74 4.93 9.99
CA GLY A 84 5.40 6.30 9.58
C GLY A 84 3.90 6.49 9.29
N LEU A 85 3.17 5.42 8.94
CA LEU A 85 1.72 5.46 8.73
C LEU A 85 0.94 5.31 10.04
N GLY A 86 1.21 4.26 10.80
CA GLY A 86 0.45 3.90 11.97
C GLY A 86 0.62 4.91 13.09
N HIS A 87 1.80 5.52 13.25
CA HIS A 87 2.03 6.50 14.31
C HIS A 87 1.12 7.75 14.19
N PRO A 88 1.10 8.48 13.06
CA PRO A 88 0.15 9.56 12.84
C PRO A 88 -1.31 9.14 13.02
N LEU A 89 -1.69 7.95 12.54
CA LEU A 89 -3.08 7.48 12.65
C LEU A 89 -3.53 7.33 14.11
N GLY A 90 -2.77 6.62 14.95
CA GLY A 90 -3.14 6.47 16.37
C GLY A 90 -3.05 7.77 17.17
N ASN A 91 -2.23 8.73 16.75
CA ASN A 91 -2.22 10.06 17.38
C ASN A 91 -3.49 10.86 17.07
N ALA A 92 -4.06 10.69 15.87
CA ALA A 92 -5.18 11.49 15.38
C ALA A 92 -6.55 10.85 15.62
N ILE A 93 -6.60 9.52 15.78
CA ILE A 93 -7.84 8.75 15.86
C ILE A 93 -8.04 8.28 17.30
N GLU A 94 -9.09 8.77 17.95
CA GLU A 94 -9.43 8.35 19.33
C GLU A 94 -9.93 6.91 19.42
N ALA A 95 -10.41 6.33 18.33
CA ALA A 95 -10.82 4.93 18.26
C ALA A 95 -9.60 4.02 18.12
N PRO A 96 -9.67 2.74 18.55
CA PRO A 96 -8.60 1.77 18.30
C PRO A 96 -8.34 1.64 16.80
N VAL A 97 -7.07 1.57 16.42
CA VAL A 97 -6.66 1.50 15.01
C VAL A 97 -6.08 0.14 14.67
N MET A 98 -6.52 -0.45 13.56
CA MET A 98 -5.91 -1.66 13.01
C MET A 98 -5.28 -1.35 11.66
N VAL A 99 -4.00 -1.62 11.53
CA VAL A 99 -3.25 -1.53 10.27
C VAL A 99 -3.03 -2.95 9.75
N ILE A 100 -3.64 -3.26 8.61
CA ILE A 100 -3.52 -4.56 7.94
C ILE A 100 -2.63 -4.38 6.73
N LYS A 101 -1.45 -5.01 6.70
CA LYS A 101 -0.60 -5.05 5.51
C LYS A 101 -0.78 -6.38 4.81
N SER A 102 -1.30 -6.35 3.58
CA SER A 102 -1.37 -7.52 2.70
C SER A 102 -0.80 -7.16 1.35
N CYS A 103 0.44 -7.56 1.12
CA CYS A 103 1.12 -7.33 -0.15
C CYS A 103 2.37 -8.21 -0.27
N ILE A 104 2.85 -8.39 -1.49
CA ILE A 104 4.13 -9.05 -1.79
C ILE A 104 4.87 -8.30 -2.91
N GLY A 105 6.19 -8.45 -2.98
CA GLY A 105 7.02 -7.79 -3.99
C GLY A 105 6.81 -8.30 -5.42
N ASN A 106 7.28 -7.52 -6.39
CA ASN A 106 7.27 -7.84 -7.83
C ASN A 106 5.85 -8.10 -8.36
N ARG A 107 4.95 -7.12 -8.20
CA ARG A 107 3.54 -7.20 -8.57
C ARG A 107 3.12 -5.95 -9.34
N SER A 108 2.61 -6.13 -10.55
CA SER A 108 2.09 -5.07 -11.41
C SER A 108 0.59 -4.90 -11.29
N LEU A 109 0.12 -3.66 -11.42
CA LEU A 109 -1.29 -3.33 -11.47
C LEU A 109 -1.93 -3.76 -12.80
N GLY A 110 -1.16 -3.78 -13.88
CA GLY A 110 -1.58 -4.26 -15.20
C GLY A 110 -1.68 -5.78 -15.35
N TRP A 111 -1.30 -6.57 -14.35
CA TRP A 111 -1.34 -8.04 -14.43
C TRP A 111 -1.64 -8.68 -13.07
N ASP A 112 -0.75 -8.57 -12.09
CA ASP A 112 -0.85 -9.33 -10.84
C ASP A 112 -1.97 -8.83 -9.93
N LEU A 113 -2.05 -7.51 -9.77
CA LEU A 113 -3.03 -6.78 -8.97
C LEU A 113 -4.20 -6.27 -9.82
N LEU A 114 -4.36 -6.79 -11.05
CA LEU A 114 -5.38 -6.35 -11.99
C LEU A 114 -6.77 -6.50 -11.33
N PRO A 115 -7.55 -5.42 -11.18
CA PRO A 115 -8.78 -5.46 -10.41
C PRO A 115 -9.92 -6.16 -11.19
N PRO A 116 -10.89 -6.76 -10.48
CA PRO A 116 -12.11 -7.30 -11.06
C PRO A 116 -12.80 -6.36 -12.05
N GLY A 117 -13.30 -6.91 -13.16
CA GLY A 117 -13.94 -6.15 -14.25
C GLY A 117 -12.97 -5.52 -15.25
N SER A 118 -11.68 -5.88 -15.20
CA SER A 118 -10.72 -5.48 -16.22
C SER A 118 -10.86 -6.33 -17.46
N GLU A 119 -11.16 -5.70 -18.59
CA GLU A 119 -11.29 -6.37 -19.89
C GLU A 119 -9.93 -6.60 -20.57
N PRO A 120 -9.77 -7.66 -21.37
CA PRO A 120 -8.59 -7.83 -22.20
C PRO A 120 -8.47 -6.72 -23.24
N TYR A 121 -7.23 -6.41 -23.64
CA TYR A 121 -6.95 -5.35 -24.60
C TYR A 121 -5.75 -5.67 -25.48
N GLU A 122 -5.71 -5.11 -26.69
CA GLU A 122 -4.58 -5.29 -27.61
C GLU A 122 -3.46 -4.28 -27.30
N HIS A 123 -2.22 -4.76 -27.26
CA HIS A 123 -1.03 -3.91 -27.22
C HIS A 123 0.14 -4.60 -27.92
N GLY A 124 0.80 -3.91 -28.85
CA GLY A 124 1.96 -4.43 -29.57
C GLY A 124 1.69 -5.73 -30.35
N GLY A 125 0.47 -5.90 -30.88
CA GLY A 125 0.06 -7.11 -31.61
C GLY A 125 -0.18 -8.35 -30.73
N LYS A 126 -0.33 -8.16 -29.41
CA LYS A 126 -0.69 -9.21 -28.46
C LYS A 126 -1.87 -8.79 -27.59
N THR A 127 -2.78 -9.72 -27.36
CA THR A 127 -3.85 -9.57 -26.38
C THR A 127 -3.28 -9.64 -24.97
N GLN A 128 -3.36 -8.54 -24.24
CA GLN A 128 -3.15 -8.49 -22.79
C GLN A 128 -4.40 -9.06 -22.10
N PRO A 129 -4.26 -9.98 -21.12
CA PRO A 129 -5.42 -10.58 -20.49
C PRO A 129 -6.22 -9.60 -19.64
N GLY A 130 -7.53 -9.84 -19.58
CA GLY A 130 -8.42 -9.25 -18.58
C GLY A 130 -8.31 -10.00 -17.25
N TYR A 131 -9.03 -9.51 -16.24
CA TYR A 131 -9.09 -10.13 -14.91
C TYR A 131 -9.50 -11.62 -15.01
N ARG A 132 -8.79 -12.49 -14.30
CA ARG A 132 -8.86 -13.97 -14.37
C ARG A 132 -8.53 -14.57 -15.74
N GLY A 133 -8.02 -13.77 -16.67
CA GLY A 133 -7.40 -14.25 -17.90
C GLY A 133 -5.98 -14.77 -17.68
N THR A 134 -5.54 -15.62 -18.60
CA THR A 134 -4.15 -16.09 -18.72
C THR A 134 -3.58 -15.70 -20.08
N PRO A 135 -2.26 -15.77 -20.32
CA PRO A 135 -1.71 -15.53 -21.65
C PRO A 135 -2.28 -16.48 -22.71
N GLY A 136 -2.63 -17.71 -22.33
CA GLY A 136 -3.24 -18.70 -23.22
C GLY A 136 -4.76 -18.53 -23.40
N ASN A 137 -5.44 -17.91 -22.43
CA ASN A 137 -6.85 -17.55 -22.52
C ASN A 137 -7.08 -16.13 -21.97
N PRO A 138 -6.83 -15.07 -22.77
CA PRO A 138 -6.82 -13.69 -22.29
C PRO A 138 -8.15 -13.18 -21.74
N LYS A 139 -9.28 -13.74 -22.21
CA LYS A 139 -10.61 -13.41 -21.69
C LYS A 139 -10.91 -14.06 -20.34
N GLY A 140 -10.13 -15.07 -19.96
CA GLY A 140 -10.42 -15.93 -18.83
C GLY A 140 -11.62 -16.83 -19.07
N ASN A 141 -12.07 -17.49 -18.01
CA ASN A 141 -13.28 -18.31 -17.95
C ASN A 141 -14.31 -17.77 -16.95
N GLY A 142 -14.05 -16.60 -16.34
CA GLY A 142 -14.86 -16.02 -15.27
C GLY A 142 -14.55 -16.56 -13.86
N ASP A 143 -13.90 -17.72 -13.77
CA ASP A 143 -13.56 -18.40 -12.52
C ASP A 143 -12.09 -18.21 -12.15
N LYS A 144 -11.73 -18.48 -10.88
CA LYS A 144 -10.32 -18.53 -10.47
C LYS A 144 -9.65 -19.67 -11.25
N VAL A 145 -8.52 -19.40 -11.89
CA VAL A 145 -7.73 -20.45 -12.57
C VAL A 145 -6.92 -21.19 -11.51
N GLU A 146 -7.20 -22.48 -11.35
CA GLU A 146 -6.44 -23.34 -10.41
C GLU A 146 -5.09 -23.74 -11.00
N GLY A 147 -4.06 -23.81 -10.16
CA GLY A 147 -2.73 -24.31 -10.54
C GLY A 147 -1.88 -23.38 -11.42
N GLU A 148 -2.43 -22.26 -11.90
CA GLU A 148 -1.71 -21.28 -12.73
C GLU A 148 -1.88 -19.86 -12.18
N TRP A 149 -0.93 -18.97 -12.50
CA TRP A 149 -1.07 -17.54 -12.27
C TRP A 149 -2.01 -16.92 -13.30
N TYR A 150 -3.00 -16.17 -12.83
CA TYR A 150 -3.94 -15.43 -13.67
C TYR A 150 -3.90 -13.93 -13.36
N ALA A 151 -4.42 -13.11 -14.27
CA ALA A 151 -4.49 -11.66 -14.07
C ALA A 151 -5.39 -11.34 -12.86
N GLY A 152 -4.86 -10.63 -11.86
CA GLY A 152 -5.57 -10.31 -10.62
C GLY A 152 -5.45 -11.38 -9.54
N LYS A 153 -4.62 -12.42 -9.72
CA LYS A 153 -4.41 -13.41 -8.66
C LYS A 153 -3.89 -12.77 -7.37
N GLN A 154 -2.98 -11.81 -7.46
CA GLN A 154 -2.47 -11.13 -6.26
C GLN A 154 -3.53 -10.22 -5.65
N TYR A 155 -4.36 -9.57 -6.46
CA TYR A 155 -5.52 -8.82 -5.96
C TYR A 155 -6.42 -9.74 -5.11
N ASP A 156 -6.79 -10.91 -5.64
CA ASP A 156 -7.64 -11.88 -4.95
C ASP A 156 -7.00 -12.35 -3.65
N ASP A 157 -5.73 -12.75 -3.69
CA ASP A 157 -5.01 -13.23 -2.51
C ASP A 157 -4.89 -12.14 -1.42
N ASP A 158 -4.53 -10.89 -1.78
CA ASP A 158 -4.36 -9.81 -0.80
C ASP A 158 -5.69 -9.34 -0.19
N VAL A 159 -6.76 -9.26 -0.99
CA VAL A 159 -8.10 -8.93 -0.48
C VAL A 159 -8.62 -10.04 0.42
N GLU A 160 -8.42 -11.31 0.04
CA GLU A 160 -8.84 -12.45 0.84
C GLU A 160 -8.09 -12.50 2.19
N ASP A 161 -6.78 -12.28 2.20
CA ASP A 161 -5.97 -12.28 3.42
C ASP A 161 -6.30 -11.10 4.35
N ALA A 162 -6.53 -9.91 3.80
CA ALA A 162 -7.03 -8.78 4.59
C ALA A 162 -8.42 -9.07 5.19
N LYS A 163 -9.31 -9.73 4.45
CA LYS A 163 -10.62 -10.17 4.97
C LYS A 163 -10.50 -11.24 6.05
N LYS A 164 -9.51 -12.14 5.98
CA LYS A 164 -9.22 -13.11 7.06
C LYS A 164 -8.85 -12.39 8.36
N ALA A 165 -7.98 -11.38 8.28
CA ALA A 165 -7.63 -10.57 9.45
C ALA A 165 -8.86 -9.85 10.07
N LEU A 166 -9.78 -9.38 9.23
CA LEU A 166 -11.03 -8.77 9.69
C LEU A 166 -12.01 -9.78 10.31
N ALA A 167 -12.14 -10.97 9.72
CA ALA A 167 -12.97 -12.05 10.26
C ALA A 167 -12.49 -12.50 11.64
N ASP A 168 -11.18 -12.44 11.89
CA ASP A 168 -10.54 -12.76 13.16
C ASP A 168 -10.41 -11.54 14.09
N LEU A 169 -11.18 -10.46 13.91
CA LEU A 169 -11.10 -9.22 14.70
C LEU A 169 -11.07 -9.50 16.22
N GLY A 170 -11.91 -10.40 16.72
CA GLY A 170 -11.95 -10.74 18.16
C GLY A 170 -10.68 -11.44 18.67
N LYS A 171 -9.88 -12.09 17.81
CA LYS A 171 -8.57 -12.63 18.19
C LYS A 171 -7.49 -11.56 18.24
N HIS A 172 -7.65 -10.51 17.42
CA HIS A 172 -6.69 -9.40 17.33
C HIS A 172 -6.99 -8.29 18.36
N TYR A 173 -8.27 -8.04 18.60
CA TYR A 173 -8.85 -7.12 19.57
C TYR A 173 -10.02 -7.80 20.31
N PRO A 174 -9.76 -8.51 21.42
CA PRO A 174 -10.81 -9.24 22.16
C PRO A 174 -12.01 -8.39 22.60
N GLU A 175 -11.78 -7.09 22.83
CA GLU A 175 -12.83 -6.16 23.23
C GLU A 175 -13.58 -5.50 22.05
N ALA A 176 -13.13 -5.73 20.81
CA ALA A 176 -13.75 -5.18 19.62
C ALA A 176 -14.92 -6.06 19.17
N LYS A 177 -16.04 -5.40 18.86
CA LYS A 177 -17.24 -6.07 18.31
C LYS A 177 -17.57 -5.63 16.89
N LYS A 178 -16.97 -4.52 16.44
CA LYS A 178 -17.24 -3.86 15.16
C LYS A 178 -15.96 -3.21 14.64
N TYR A 179 -15.86 -3.08 13.33
CA TYR A 179 -14.82 -2.33 12.65
C TYR A 179 -15.42 -1.48 11.52
N GLU A 180 -14.64 -0.52 11.06
CA GLU A 180 -14.89 0.26 9.85
C GLU A 180 -13.60 0.31 9.04
N VAL A 181 -13.68 -0.01 7.75
CA VAL A 181 -12.54 0.17 6.84
C VAL A 181 -12.50 1.64 6.45
N ALA A 182 -11.66 2.40 7.15
CA ALA A 182 -11.56 3.85 7.03
C ALA A 182 -10.75 4.28 5.80
N GLY A 183 -9.77 3.47 5.40
CA GLY A 183 -9.01 3.77 4.20
C GLY A 183 -7.99 2.73 3.77
N PHE A 184 -7.38 3.03 2.64
CA PHE A 184 -6.37 2.22 1.98
C PHE A 184 -5.10 3.03 1.77
N PHE A 185 -3.97 2.37 1.91
CA PHE A 185 -2.66 2.89 1.52
C PHE A 185 -2.09 2.05 0.40
N PHE A 186 -1.58 2.71 -0.64
CA PHE A 186 -1.02 2.04 -1.81
C PHE A 186 0.35 2.60 -2.17
N TRP A 187 1.36 1.72 -2.27
CA TRP A 187 2.68 2.11 -2.77
C TRP A 187 3.23 1.06 -3.73
N GLN A 188 3.06 1.38 -5.01
CA GLN A 188 3.27 0.47 -6.12
C GLN A 188 3.42 1.26 -7.43
N GLY A 189 4.09 0.67 -8.40
CA GLY A 189 4.13 1.15 -9.78
C GLY A 189 5.39 0.71 -10.52
N GLU A 190 6.44 0.33 -9.79
CA GLU A 190 7.75 0.07 -10.42
C GLU A 190 7.71 -1.14 -11.37
N LYS A 191 6.88 -2.14 -11.09
CA LYS A 191 6.71 -3.29 -12.00
C LYS A 191 6.01 -2.90 -13.29
N ASP A 192 5.03 -1.99 -13.23
CA ASP A 192 4.32 -1.45 -14.40
C ASP A 192 5.24 -0.56 -15.24
N CYS A 193 6.15 0.19 -14.63
CA CYS A 193 7.17 0.95 -15.38
C CYS A 193 8.05 0.04 -16.25
N GLY A 194 8.25 -1.22 -15.86
CA GLY A 194 8.99 -2.22 -16.63
C GLY A 194 8.24 -2.78 -17.84
N ASN A 195 6.97 -2.42 -18.07
CA ASN A 195 6.15 -2.96 -19.16
C ASN A 195 5.28 -1.84 -19.79
N ALA A 196 5.46 -1.59 -21.09
CA ALA A 196 4.76 -0.51 -21.79
C ALA A 196 3.22 -0.68 -21.79
N ALA A 197 2.70 -1.90 -21.97
CA ALA A 197 1.27 -2.18 -21.91
C ALA A 197 0.69 -1.82 -20.54
N HIS A 198 1.39 -2.24 -19.48
CA HIS A 198 0.96 -2.01 -18.11
C HIS A 198 1.00 -0.51 -17.76
N ALA A 199 2.07 0.18 -18.12
CA ALA A 199 2.22 1.62 -17.88
C ALA A 199 1.16 2.45 -18.63
N GLU A 200 0.82 2.09 -19.87
CA GLU A 200 -0.23 2.75 -20.65
C GLU A 200 -1.63 2.57 -20.07
N LYS A 201 -1.89 1.41 -19.46
CA LYS A 201 -3.19 1.07 -18.86
C LYS A 201 -3.29 1.45 -17.37
N TYR A 202 -2.21 1.98 -16.79
CA TYR A 202 -2.08 2.15 -15.34
C TYR A 202 -3.18 3.02 -14.75
N GLU A 203 -3.52 4.15 -15.38
CA GLU A 203 -4.56 5.07 -14.90
C GLU A 203 -5.94 4.40 -14.80
N GLU A 204 -6.38 3.75 -15.89
CA GLU A 204 -7.66 3.05 -15.92
C GLU A 204 -7.72 1.95 -14.87
N ASN A 205 -6.65 1.16 -14.75
CA ASN A 205 -6.57 0.09 -13.77
C ASN A 205 -6.56 0.63 -12.34
N LEU A 206 -5.90 1.77 -12.09
CA LEU A 206 -5.84 2.39 -10.77
C LEU A 206 -7.20 2.93 -10.33
N VAL A 207 -7.93 3.58 -11.23
CA VAL A 207 -9.32 4.03 -10.99
C VAL A 207 -10.19 2.83 -10.61
N ARG A 208 -10.15 1.75 -11.42
CA ARG A 208 -10.91 0.53 -11.18
C ARG A 208 -10.51 -0.14 -9.87
N PHE A 209 -9.21 -0.17 -9.55
CA PHE A 209 -8.68 -0.76 -8.32
C PHE A 209 -9.22 -0.05 -7.08
N ILE A 210 -9.22 1.29 -7.05
CA ILE A 210 -9.78 2.07 -5.94
C ILE A 210 -11.27 1.76 -5.76
N GLN A 211 -12.04 1.75 -6.85
CA GLN A 211 -13.48 1.48 -6.83
C GLN A 211 -13.79 0.04 -6.36
N GLN A 212 -13.01 -0.93 -6.83
CA GLN A 212 -13.24 -2.34 -6.53
C GLN A 212 -12.85 -2.70 -5.10
N LEU A 213 -11.80 -2.09 -4.53
CA LEU A 213 -11.49 -2.22 -3.11
C LEU A 213 -12.63 -1.70 -2.23
N ARG A 214 -13.16 -0.51 -2.52
CA ARG A 214 -14.31 0.04 -1.78
C ARG A 214 -15.51 -0.89 -1.83
N LYS A 215 -15.77 -1.51 -2.98
CA LYS A 215 -16.84 -2.49 -3.14
C LYS A 215 -16.58 -3.76 -2.34
N ASP A 216 -15.38 -4.34 -2.45
CA ASP A 216 -15.05 -5.62 -1.82
C ASP A 216 -15.00 -5.53 -0.29
N PHE A 217 -14.66 -4.37 0.26
CA PHE A 217 -14.68 -4.10 1.70
C PHE A 217 -15.98 -3.45 2.19
N GLU A 218 -16.99 -3.30 1.33
CA GLU A 218 -18.27 -2.64 1.66
C GLU A 218 -18.09 -1.24 2.26
N ALA A 219 -17.07 -0.52 1.78
CA ALA A 219 -16.59 0.74 2.35
C ALA A 219 -16.59 1.86 1.30
N PRO A 220 -17.77 2.32 0.85
CA PRO A 220 -17.90 3.28 -0.26
C PRO A 220 -17.21 4.63 0.01
N ASN A 221 -17.07 5.00 1.28
CA ASN A 221 -16.46 6.26 1.70
C ASN A 221 -14.98 6.13 2.10
N ALA A 222 -14.43 4.91 2.09
CA ALA A 222 -13.05 4.67 2.49
C ALA A 222 -12.08 5.54 1.68
N LYS A 223 -11.21 6.22 2.40
CA LYS A 223 -10.21 7.10 1.82
C LYS A 223 -9.10 6.28 1.16
N PHE A 224 -8.42 6.85 0.18
CA PHE A 224 -7.33 6.17 -0.52
C PHE A 224 -6.13 7.11 -0.61
N VAL A 225 -5.00 6.71 -0.07
CA VAL A 225 -3.76 7.47 -0.16
C VAL A 225 -2.70 6.64 -0.84
N MET A 226 -2.04 7.22 -1.84
CA MET A 226 -0.92 6.58 -2.50
C MET A 226 0.33 7.44 -2.52
N GLY A 227 1.49 6.78 -2.61
CA GLY A 227 2.75 7.44 -2.89
C GLY A 227 3.15 7.26 -4.36
N THR A 228 3.70 8.29 -4.99
CA THR A 228 4.39 8.13 -6.28
C THR A 228 5.65 7.28 -6.13
N LEU A 229 6.29 6.92 -7.25
CA LEU A 229 7.63 6.33 -7.24
C LEU A 229 8.67 7.41 -7.00
N GLY A 230 9.65 7.16 -6.14
CA GLY A 230 10.59 8.19 -5.70
C GLY A 230 11.48 8.75 -6.80
N GLU A 231 11.76 7.98 -7.85
CA GLU A 231 12.50 8.43 -9.03
C GLU A 231 11.63 9.17 -10.06
N SER A 232 10.32 8.98 -10.01
CA SER A 232 9.40 9.51 -11.02
C SER A 232 8.95 10.93 -10.70
N LYS A 233 8.91 11.77 -11.73
CA LYS A 233 8.45 13.16 -11.67
C LYS A 233 8.04 13.63 -13.06
N LYS A 234 7.28 14.72 -13.13
CA LYS A 234 6.92 15.36 -14.40
C LYS A 234 8.15 15.58 -15.28
N GLY A 235 8.08 15.17 -16.54
CA GLY A 235 9.16 15.26 -17.52
C GLY A 235 10.24 14.19 -17.43
N CYS A 236 10.07 13.12 -16.63
CA CYS A 236 11.06 12.03 -16.58
C CYS A 236 11.01 11.09 -17.80
N GLY A 237 9.98 11.19 -18.65
CA GLY A 237 9.82 10.41 -19.86
C GLY A 237 9.46 8.95 -19.65
N GLY A 238 9.12 8.30 -20.76
CA GLY A 238 8.89 6.85 -20.83
C GLY A 238 7.76 6.35 -19.94
N ASN A 239 7.86 5.09 -19.53
CA ASN A 239 6.83 4.44 -18.71
C ASN A 239 6.79 4.99 -17.27
N GLY A 240 7.89 5.55 -16.77
CA GLY A 240 7.94 6.20 -15.46
C GLY A 240 7.03 7.42 -15.39
N GLU A 241 7.03 8.24 -16.44
CA GLU A 241 6.14 9.40 -16.55
C GLU A 241 4.69 8.98 -16.73
N LYS A 242 4.39 7.96 -17.55
CA LYS A 242 3.01 7.43 -17.70
C LYS A 242 2.40 7.00 -16.37
N VAL A 243 3.15 6.24 -15.56
CA VAL A 243 2.69 5.80 -14.22
C VAL A 243 2.58 6.98 -13.26
N PHE A 244 3.53 7.91 -13.29
CA PHE A 244 3.47 9.13 -12.47
C PHE A 244 2.24 9.98 -12.81
N ASP A 245 1.99 10.25 -14.09
CA ASP A 245 0.86 11.05 -14.55
C ASP A 245 -0.46 10.39 -14.15
N ALA A 246 -0.55 9.07 -14.26
CA ALA A 246 -1.71 8.29 -13.81
C ALA A 246 -1.95 8.42 -12.29
N GLN A 247 -0.90 8.34 -11.47
CA GLN A 247 -0.98 8.53 -10.01
C GLN A 247 -1.41 9.96 -9.67
N MET A 248 -0.90 10.96 -10.37
CA MET A 248 -1.30 12.37 -10.17
C MET A 248 -2.72 12.64 -10.67
N ALA A 249 -3.17 11.95 -11.71
CA ALA A 249 -4.49 12.13 -12.32
C ALA A 249 -5.62 11.69 -11.39
N VAL A 250 -5.43 10.63 -10.60
CA VAL A 250 -6.45 10.13 -9.66
C VAL A 250 -6.51 10.90 -8.34
N ASP A 251 -5.58 11.82 -8.08
CA ASP A 251 -5.65 12.69 -6.89
C ASP A 251 -6.95 13.49 -6.89
N GLY A 252 -7.64 13.55 -5.76
CA GLY A 252 -8.93 14.24 -5.65
C GLY A 252 -8.87 15.74 -5.93
N LYS A 253 -7.70 16.37 -5.85
CA LYS A 253 -7.45 17.77 -6.21
C LYS A 253 -7.20 17.98 -7.71
N SER A 254 -6.94 16.92 -8.48
CA SER A 254 -6.75 17.02 -9.94
C SER A 254 -8.04 17.47 -10.65
N GLY A 255 -9.20 17.10 -10.10
CA GLY A 255 -10.52 17.35 -10.68
C GLY A 255 -10.87 16.44 -11.86
N LYS A 256 -10.00 15.51 -12.28
CA LYS A 256 -10.25 14.61 -13.42
C LYS A 256 -11.34 13.56 -13.12
N TYR A 257 -11.36 13.05 -11.89
CA TYR A 257 -12.35 12.08 -11.40
C TYR A 257 -13.18 12.72 -10.27
N PRO A 258 -14.39 13.22 -10.56
CA PRO A 258 -15.23 13.88 -9.56
C PRO A 258 -15.50 13.04 -8.31
N GLU A 259 -15.60 11.71 -8.47
CA GLU A 259 -15.81 10.75 -7.38
C GLU A 259 -14.62 10.61 -6.41
N PHE A 260 -13.44 11.11 -6.80
CA PHE A 260 -12.22 11.07 -5.97
C PHE A 260 -11.99 12.36 -5.19
N LYS A 261 -12.75 13.43 -5.48
CA LYS A 261 -12.67 14.70 -4.77
C LYS A 261 -12.93 14.53 -3.27
N GLY A 262 -11.92 14.84 -2.44
CA GLY A 262 -12.02 14.69 -0.97
C GLY A 262 -11.93 13.24 -0.48
N HIS A 263 -11.63 12.27 -1.36
CA HIS A 263 -11.54 10.86 -1.02
C HIS A 263 -10.22 10.18 -1.42
N VAL A 264 -9.48 10.75 -2.37
CA VAL A 264 -8.19 10.21 -2.83
C VAL A 264 -7.11 11.28 -2.76
N ALA A 265 -5.91 10.90 -2.30
CA ALA A 265 -4.73 11.76 -2.31
C ALA A 265 -3.49 11.00 -2.80
N THR A 266 -2.67 11.71 -3.58
CA THR A 266 -1.39 11.25 -4.08
C THR A 266 -0.28 12.07 -3.45
N VAL A 267 0.61 11.39 -2.74
CA VAL A 267 1.81 11.97 -2.13
C VAL A 267 2.95 11.91 -3.13
N PHE A 268 3.48 13.06 -3.51
CA PHE A 268 4.68 13.15 -4.35
C PHE A 268 5.92 12.78 -3.53
N THR A 269 6.48 11.60 -3.77
CA THR A 269 7.55 11.01 -2.95
C THR A 269 8.97 11.38 -3.39
N ASN A 270 9.15 11.98 -4.57
CA ASN A 270 10.48 12.28 -5.12
C ASN A 270 11.39 13.08 -4.17
N PRO A 271 10.93 14.11 -3.44
CA PRO A 271 11.77 14.83 -2.48
C PRO A 271 12.24 13.95 -1.32
N MET A 272 11.47 12.93 -0.95
CA MET A 272 11.77 12.00 0.16
C MET A 272 12.66 10.84 -0.28
N ALA A 273 12.78 10.57 -1.59
CA ALA A 273 13.49 9.41 -2.11
C ALA A 273 15.01 9.47 -1.90
N GLN A 274 15.56 10.64 -1.57
CA GLN A 274 16.99 10.88 -1.37
C GLN A 274 17.86 10.37 -2.54
N GLY A 275 17.39 10.59 -3.77
CA GLY A 275 18.04 10.11 -5.00
C GLY A 275 17.99 8.59 -5.22
N GLY A 276 17.32 7.85 -4.34
CA GLY A 276 17.06 6.42 -4.49
C GLY A 276 15.92 6.14 -5.46
N SER A 277 15.94 4.94 -6.04
CA SER A 277 14.87 4.41 -6.89
C SER A 277 14.07 3.35 -6.13
N GLY A 278 12.76 3.29 -6.41
CA GLY A 278 11.87 2.26 -5.89
C GLY A 278 12.26 0.85 -6.33
N ASN A 279 12.81 0.68 -7.54
CA ASN A 279 13.34 -0.63 -8.00
C ASN A 279 14.57 -1.09 -7.20
N GLY A 280 15.38 -0.13 -6.75
CA GLY A 280 16.51 -0.37 -5.84
C GLY A 280 16.13 -0.28 -4.35
N HIS A 281 14.84 -0.27 -4.04
CA HIS A 281 14.28 -0.17 -2.68
C HIS A 281 14.87 0.98 -1.86
N TYR A 282 15.18 2.08 -2.55
CA TYR A 282 15.80 3.28 -1.99
C TYR A 282 17.13 3.02 -1.27
N GLY A 283 17.86 1.96 -1.66
CA GLY A 283 19.10 1.54 -1.01
C GLY A 283 18.90 0.98 0.40
N GLY A 284 17.68 0.62 0.75
CA GLY A 284 17.31 0.19 2.11
C GLY A 284 17.36 1.31 3.16
N LYS A 285 17.31 2.58 2.72
CA LYS A 285 17.29 3.76 3.62
C LYS A 285 15.98 3.81 4.39
N ALA A 286 16.03 3.58 5.69
CA ALA A 286 14.87 3.61 6.57
C ALA A 286 14.15 4.97 6.55
N GLU A 287 14.91 6.07 6.50
CA GLU A 287 14.37 7.44 6.40
C GLU A 287 13.36 7.59 5.26
N VAL A 288 13.64 7.02 4.08
CA VAL A 288 12.74 7.15 2.94
C VAL A 288 11.37 6.52 3.23
N TYR A 289 11.35 5.35 3.88
CA TYR A 289 10.10 4.68 4.24
C TYR A 289 9.37 5.41 5.37
N MET A 290 10.10 5.97 6.33
CA MET A 290 9.52 6.77 7.41
C MET A 290 8.92 8.07 6.88
N ASP A 291 9.66 8.83 6.07
CA ASP A 291 9.20 10.10 5.49
C ASP A 291 7.99 9.90 4.58
N VAL A 292 8.04 8.90 3.69
CA VAL A 292 6.91 8.56 2.82
C VAL A 292 5.71 8.11 3.66
N GLY A 293 5.95 7.26 4.68
CA GLY A 293 4.90 6.82 5.60
C GLY A 293 4.25 7.98 6.34
N GLU A 294 5.03 8.90 6.91
CA GLU A 294 4.50 10.08 7.60
C GLU A 294 3.72 11.00 6.66
N ALA A 295 4.22 11.23 5.44
CA ALA A 295 3.54 12.06 4.46
C ALA A 295 2.20 11.45 4.03
N MET A 296 2.17 10.14 3.78
CA MET A 296 0.93 9.41 3.48
C MET A 296 -0.02 9.39 4.69
N GLY A 297 0.48 9.19 5.91
CA GLY A 297 -0.31 9.23 7.14
C GLY A 297 -0.96 10.60 7.36
N LYS A 298 -0.20 11.69 7.19
CA LYS A 298 -0.71 13.08 7.24
C LYS A 298 -1.78 13.33 6.18
N ALA A 299 -1.57 12.86 4.95
CA ALA A 299 -2.57 12.97 3.88
C ALA A 299 -3.86 12.21 4.20
N MET A 300 -3.75 11.02 4.80
CA MET A 300 -4.92 10.24 5.24
C MET A 300 -5.70 10.98 6.32
N ILE A 301 -5.03 11.51 7.33
CA ILE A 301 -5.66 12.30 8.40
C ILE A 301 -6.39 13.51 7.82
N GLU A 302 -5.81 14.19 6.84
CA GLU A 302 -6.47 15.31 6.18
C GLU A 302 -7.73 14.89 5.42
N LEU A 303 -7.71 13.74 4.74
CA LEU A 303 -8.90 13.21 4.06
C LEU A 303 -10.00 12.78 5.03
N LEU A 304 -9.67 12.44 6.28
CA LEU A 304 -10.61 12.00 7.31
C LEU A 304 -11.30 13.15 8.06
N LYS A 305 -10.88 14.41 7.85
CA LYS A 305 -11.55 15.60 8.37
C LYS A 305 -12.75 15.98 7.51
#